data_AF-A0AAE9I5B6-F1
#
_entry.id   AF-A0AAE9I5B6-F1
#
_cell.length_a   1.000
_cell.length_b   1.000
_cell.length_c   1.000
_cell.angle_alpha   90.00
_cell.angle_beta   90.00
_cell.angle_gamma   90.00
#
_symmetry.space_group_name_H-M   'P 1'
#
loop_
_entity.id
_entity.type
_entity.pdbx_description
1 polymer ?
#
loop_
_entity_poly.entity_id
_entity_poly.type
_entity_poly.pdbx_seq_one_letter_code
_entity_poly.pdbx_strand_id
1 'polypeptide(L)'
;MMKRYVVISAILGASLALPACGKTPPLAPQEQQTVNAMTSNLTPRCVGRHLIDLPADATVGGVVTLQDALIETEIMSIDAFNKEISERETELKAVKSIDAHPFLYLNVPAWDEHSRYFMHRGSEYSHIANRILEGYRWENGVRVKVTLEASDFSSPDQADDPIVQRMDVKNSVPTKANHVFELLTNFRGRGENEIPSEPGLCLPDGLILGKAKEDERVTAMFNVASHEDVEFTLVTDSDLVERSSLLQRHRQIEDALSQIEGGRTVRKGKVALAGVDAEEWLLAGPRPTTEVHGHLFSLEGNALENDVLAPFVGLDMETAVPLPDDRGLERASLTDAEALAVWDAISRTLRPRPNGF
;
A
#
# COMPACT_ATOMS: atom_id res chain seq x y z
N MET A 1 -33.85 62.98 19.34
CA MET A 1 -34.84 61.93 18.96
C MET A 1 -34.20 61.08 17.88
N MET A 2 -34.11 59.75 17.90
CA MET A 2 -34.65 58.71 18.78
C MET A 2 -33.84 57.41 18.52
N LYS A 3 -33.42 56.77 19.63
CA LYS A 3 -32.97 55.38 19.91
C LYS A 3 -32.45 54.42 18.82
N ARG A 4 -31.25 53.87 19.16
CA ARG A 4 -30.70 52.49 18.97
C ARG A 4 -31.74 51.40 18.65
N TYR A 5 -31.34 50.38 17.87
CA TYR A 5 -31.24 48.98 18.34
C TYR A 5 -30.29 48.14 17.47
N VAL A 6 -29.32 47.52 18.15
CA VAL A 6 -28.54 46.36 17.70
C VAL A 6 -29.44 45.13 17.89
N VAL A 7 -29.54 44.26 16.89
CA VAL A 7 -30.07 42.91 17.06
C VAL A 7 -28.97 41.91 16.71
N ILE A 8 -28.40 41.36 17.77
CA ILE A 8 -27.64 40.11 17.78
C ILE A 8 -28.67 39.01 17.49
N SER A 9 -28.48 38.24 16.41
CA SER A 9 -29.18 36.98 16.24
C SER A 9 -28.14 35.86 16.24
N ALA A 10 -28.01 35.25 17.41
CA ALA A 10 -27.32 33.99 17.60
C ALA A 10 -28.15 32.90 16.93
N ILE A 11 -27.70 32.42 15.76
CA ILE A 11 -28.18 31.14 15.25
C ILE A 11 -27.24 30.10 15.83
N LEU A 12 -27.73 29.46 16.90
CA LEU A 12 -27.29 28.15 17.35
C LEU A 12 -27.35 27.23 16.11
N GLY A 13 -26.21 27.03 15.46
CA GLY A 13 -26.04 25.94 14.51
C GLY A 13 -26.12 24.67 15.33
N ALA A 14 -27.30 24.06 15.36
CA ALA A 14 -27.48 22.72 15.89
C ALA A 14 -26.58 21.80 15.07
N SER A 15 -25.42 21.47 15.62
CA SER A 15 -24.59 20.36 15.19
C SER A 15 -25.47 19.13 15.31
N LEU A 16 -26.04 18.69 14.19
CA LEU A 16 -26.65 17.37 14.09
C LEU A 16 -25.50 16.37 14.23
N ALA A 17 -25.16 16.05 15.48
CA ALA A 17 -24.48 14.84 15.82
C ALA A 17 -25.42 13.71 15.41
N LEU A 18 -25.25 13.20 14.20
CA LEU A 18 -25.83 11.93 13.80
C LEU A 18 -25.30 10.89 14.80
N PRO A 19 -26.16 10.21 15.55
CA PRO A 19 -25.70 9.21 16.50
C PRO A 19 -25.04 8.09 15.69
N ALA A 20 -23.74 7.89 15.92
CA ALA A 20 -23.02 6.67 15.57
C ALA A 20 -23.62 5.50 16.38
N CYS A 21 -24.77 4.99 15.92
CA CYS A 21 -25.47 3.87 16.54
C CYS A 21 -25.66 2.76 15.50
N GLY A 22 -24.56 2.21 15.03
CA GLY A 22 -24.51 0.89 14.42
C GLY A 22 -23.78 -0.07 15.35
N LYS A 23 -24.42 -0.46 16.47
CA LYS A 23 -23.87 -1.52 17.33
C LYS A 23 -23.87 -2.82 16.54
N THR A 24 -22.76 -3.55 16.58
CA THR A 24 -22.66 -4.91 16.06
C THR A 24 -23.81 -5.74 16.64
N PRO A 25 -24.61 -6.46 15.82
CA PRO A 25 -25.66 -7.33 16.32
C PRO A 25 -25.07 -8.36 17.31
N PRO A 26 -25.84 -8.80 18.33
CA PRO A 26 -25.37 -9.85 19.22
C PRO A 26 -25.09 -11.14 18.44
N LEU A 27 -23.89 -11.68 18.60
CA LEU A 27 -23.46 -12.91 17.91
C LEU A 27 -24.12 -14.15 18.52
N ALA A 28 -24.52 -15.09 17.68
CA ALA A 28 -24.87 -16.43 18.10
C ALA A 28 -23.62 -17.15 18.66
N PRO A 29 -23.79 -18.22 19.47
CA PRO A 29 -22.65 -18.92 20.07
C PRO A 29 -21.63 -19.44 19.06
N GLN A 30 -22.08 -19.89 17.88
CA GLN A 30 -21.17 -20.35 16.82
C GLN A 30 -20.43 -19.19 16.17
N GLU A 31 -21.12 -18.09 15.87
CA GLU A 31 -20.52 -16.87 15.30
C GLU A 31 -19.46 -16.31 16.24
N GLN A 32 -19.73 -16.32 17.55
CA GLN A 32 -18.75 -15.92 18.56
C GLN A 32 -17.49 -16.80 18.54
N GLN A 33 -17.61 -18.10 18.29
CA GLN A 33 -16.47 -18.99 18.18
C GLN A 33 -15.63 -18.68 16.93
N THR A 34 -16.26 -18.48 15.78
CA THR A 34 -15.58 -18.09 14.52
C THR A 34 -14.84 -16.77 14.71
N VAL A 35 -15.51 -15.74 15.21
CA VAL A 35 -14.92 -14.42 15.46
C VAL A 35 -13.76 -14.52 16.44
N ASN A 36 -13.92 -15.27 17.54
CA ASN A 36 -12.86 -15.45 18.51
C ASN A 36 -11.64 -16.16 17.92
N ALA A 37 -11.82 -17.13 17.02
CA ALA A 37 -10.72 -17.82 16.37
C ALA A 37 -9.84 -16.86 15.55
N MET A 38 -10.45 -15.87 14.88
CA MET A 38 -9.72 -14.86 14.10
C MET A 38 -9.16 -13.73 14.96
N THR A 39 -9.84 -13.35 16.05
CA THR A 39 -9.58 -12.07 16.74
C THR A 39 -8.98 -12.21 18.15
N SER A 40 -8.89 -13.41 18.72
CA SER A 40 -8.33 -13.59 20.08
C SER A 40 -6.80 -13.49 20.13
N ASN A 41 -6.12 -13.71 19.01
CA ASN A 41 -4.67 -13.69 18.91
C ASN A 41 -4.21 -12.83 17.73
N LEU A 42 -4.54 -11.54 17.78
CA LEU A 42 -4.08 -10.58 16.80
C LEU A 42 -2.60 -10.24 17.04
N THR A 43 -1.82 -10.19 15.97
CA THR A 43 -0.41 -9.80 15.97
C THR A 43 -0.25 -8.47 15.24
N PRO A 44 0.42 -7.47 15.85
CA PRO A 44 0.66 -6.20 15.19
C PRO A 44 1.56 -6.36 13.95
N ARG A 45 1.12 -5.79 12.83
CA ARG A 45 1.85 -5.73 11.56
C ARG A 45 2.23 -4.28 11.25
N CYS A 46 3.47 -4.09 10.80
CA CYS A 46 3.97 -2.77 10.38
C CYS A 46 3.82 -2.59 8.87
N VAL A 47 3.08 -1.55 8.46
CA VAL A 47 2.84 -1.21 7.05
C VAL A 47 3.04 0.28 6.87
N GLY A 48 3.99 0.65 6.01
CA GLY A 48 4.40 2.04 5.86
C GLY A 48 4.81 2.62 7.21
N ARG A 49 4.08 3.64 7.68
CA ARG A 49 4.32 4.28 8.98
C ARG A 49 3.25 3.97 10.03
N HIS A 50 2.40 2.97 9.77
CA HIS A 50 1.27 2.58 10.60
C HIS A 50 1.40 1.15 11.13
N LEU A 51 0.59 0.84 12.14
CA LEU A 51 0.37 -0.49 12.69
C LEU A 51 -1.09 -0.89 12.54
N ILE A 52 -1.32 -2.16 12.23
CA ILE A 52 -2.62 -2.83 12.26
C ILE A 52 -2.44 -4.21 12.89
N ASP A 53 -3.33 -4.62 13.80
CA ASP A 53 -3.25 -5.95 14.40
C ASP A 53 -4.14 -6.91 13.61
N LEU A 54 -3.54 -7.98 13.08
CA LEU A 54 -4.18 -8.95 12.18
C LEU A 54 -4.12 -10.38 12.76
N PRO A 55 -4.97 -11.31 12.30
CA PRO A 55 -4.87 -12.71 12.70
C PRO A 55 -3.45 -13.26 12.57
N ALA A 56 -3.01 -14.09 13.53
CA ALA A 56 -1.64 -14.60 13.57
C ALA A 56 -1.25 -15.45 12.34
N ASP A 57 -2.25 -16.03 11.67
CA ASP A 57 -2.12 -16.81 10.44
C ASP A 57 -2.27 -15.97 9.16
N ALA A 58 -2.39 -14.64 9.29
CA ALA A 58 -2.39 -13.75 8.15
C ALA A 58 -0.99 -13.69 7.52
N THR A 59 -0.92 -13.88 6.21
CA THR A 59 0.31 -13.74 5.41
C THR A 59 0.30 -12.39 4.69
N VAL A 60 1.45 -11.74 4.56
CA VAL A 60 1.57 -10.43 3.90
C VAL A 60 2.23 -10.53 2.53
N GLY A 61 1.64 -9.86 1.55
CA GLY A 61 2.27 -9.47 0.31
C GLY A 61 2.13 -7.97 0.11
N GLY A 62 2.76 -7.41 -0.91
CA GLY A 62 2.57 -6.00 -1.20
C GLY A 62 3.52 -5.42 -2.21
N VAL A 63 3.23 -4.18 -2.59
CA VAL A 63 4.03 -3.36 -3.50
C VAL A 63 4.33 -2.05 -2.81
N VAL A 64 5.56 -1.59 -2.92
CA VAL A 64 5.98 -0.30 -2.40
C VAL A 64 6.56 0.56 -3.52
N THR A 65 6.12 1.80 -3.57
CA THR A 65 6.69 2.83 -4.43
C THR A 65 7.21 3.96 -3.55
N LEU A 66 8.44 4.39 -3.79
CA LEU A 66 9.10 5.46 -3.06
C LEU A 66 9.84 6.40 -4.01
N GLN A 67 9.26 7.57 -4.29
CA GLN A 67 9.82 8.57 -5.22
C GLN A 67 10.07 7.94 -6.61
N ASP A 68 8.99 7.43 -7.23
CA ASP A 68 8.94 6.58 -8.43
C ASP A 68 9.66 5.21 -8.34
N ALA A 69 10.42 4.91 -7.29
CA ALA A 69 11.18 3.67 -7.19
C ALA A 69 10.27 2.51 -6.73
N LEU A 70 10.17 1.47 -7.54
CA LEU A 70 9.50 0.23 -7.16
C LEU A 70 10.42 -0.57 -6.23
N ILE A 71 9.92 -0.94 -5.05
CA ILE A 71 10.65 -1.70 -4.05
C ILE A 71 9.94 -3.03 -3.80
N GLU A 72 10.68 -4.11 -3.96
CA GLU A 72 10.21 -5.49 -3.79
C GLU A 72 11.11 -6.20 -2.77
N THR A 73 10.51 -6.99 -1.88
CA THR A 73 11.21 -7.75 -0.85
C THR A 73 10.91 -9.23 -0.98
N GLU A 74 11.90 -10.07 -0.65
CA GLU A 74 11.73 -11.52 -0.69
C GLU A 74 12.61 -12.18 0.37
N ILE A 75 12.03 -13.08 1.17
CA ILE A 75 12.77 -13.88 2.15
C ILE A 75 13.57 -14.96 1.41
N MET A 76 14.89 -14.95 1.57
CA MET A 76 15.76 -15.93 0.92
C MET A 76 17.11 -16.09 1.63
N SER A 77 17.75 -17.23 1.41
CA SER A 77 19.12 -17.46 1.88
C SER A 77 20.12 -16.63 1.07
N ILE A 78 21.29 -16.37 1.66
CA ILE A 78 22.37 -15.69 0.93
C ILE A 78 22.84 -16.47 -0.31
N ASP A 79 22.79 -17.81 -0.27
CA ASP A 79 23.12 -18.65 -1.43
C ASP A 79 22.09 -18.47 -2.56
N ALA A 80 20.81 -18.37 -2.22
CA ALA A 80 19.75 -18.10 -3.18
C ALA A 80 19.90 -16.70 -3.79
N PHE A 81 20.23 -15.70 -2.97
CA PHE A 81 20.55 -14.35 -3.44
C PHE A 81 21.73 -14.34 -4.40
N ASN A 82 22.86 -14.96 -4.02
CA ASN A 82 24.05 -15.02 -4.87
C ASN A 82 23.77 -15.71 -6.20
N LYS A 83 22.95 -16.76 -6.17
CA LYS A 83 22.48 -17.45 -7.37
C LYS A 83 21.60 -16.53 -8.23
N GLU A 84 20.62 -15.84 -7.63
CA GLU A 84 19.75 -14.88 -8.33
C GLU A 84 20.59 -13.80 -9.04
N ILE A 85 21.54 -13.19 -8.34
CA ILE A 85 22.42 -12.16 -8.90
C ILE A 85 23.27 -12.71 -10.06
N SER A 86 23.81 -13.92 -9.93
CA SER A 86 24.59 -14.55 -11.00
C SER A 86 23.73 -14.89 -12.23
N GLU A 87 22.50 -15.37 -12.02
CA GLU A 87 21.55 -15.68 -13.08
C GLU A 87 21.13 -14.39 -13.80
N ARG A 88 20.78 -13.34 -13.04
CA ARG A 88 20.42 -12.02 -13.59
C ARG A 88 21.55 -11.38 -14.38
N GLU A 89 22.79 -11.47 -13.88
CA GLU A 89 23.97 -10.99 -14.61
C GLU A 89 24.16 -11.74 -15.94
N THR A 90 23.94 -13.06 -15.94
CA THR A 90 24.05 -13.89 -17.15
C THR A 90 22.96 -13.54 -18.15
N GLU A 91 21.73 -13.38 -17.68
CA GLU A 91 20.58 -12.96 -18.49
C GLU A 91 20.85 -11.61 -19.15
N LEU A 92 21.18 -10.58 -18.37
CA LEU A 92 21.41 -9.22 -18.88
C LEU A 92 22.58 -9.14 -19.87
N LYS A 93 23.62 -9.97 -19.71
CA LYS A 93 24.74 -10.07 -20.66
C LYS A 93 24.38 -10.79 -21.96
N ALA A 94 23.40 -11.70 -21.92
CA ALA A 94 22.99 -12.47 -23.09
C ALA A 94 22.08 -11.66 -24.03
N VAL A 95 21.32 -10.69 -23.48
CA VAL A 95 20.44 -9.83 -24.27
C VAL A 95 21.26 -8.86 -25.13
N LYS A 96 20.86 -8.74 -26.40
CA LYS A 96 21.44 -7.78 -27.35
C LYS A 96 20.38 -6.79 -27.76
N SER A 97 20.75 -5.51 -27.78
CA SER A 97 19.91 -4.49 -28.42
C SER A 97 19.73 -4.80 -29.91
N ILE A 98 18.63 -4.32 -30.49
CA ILE A 98 18.43 -4.37 -31.94
C ILE A 98 19.41 -3.48 -32.71
N ASP A 99 19.92 -2.45 -32.04
CA ASP A 99 20.94 -1.52 -32.56
C ASP A 99 22.34 -1.85 -32.02
N ALA A 100 23.35 -1.06 -32.43
CA ALA A 100 24.74 -1.30 -32.06
C ALA A 100 25.09 -0.95 -30.60
N HIS A 101 24.16 -0.36 -29.83
CA HIS A 101 24.41 0.04 -28.44
C HIS A 101 24.24 -1.15 -27.48
N PRO A 102 24.99 -1.17 -26.37
CA PRO A 102 24.86 -2.24 -25.38
C PRO A 102 23.46 -2.26 -24.75
N PHE A 103 23.02 -3.47 -24.38
CA PHE A 103 21.83 -3.62 -23.55
C PHE A 103 22.14 -3.36 -22.08
N LEU A 104 23.23 -3.96 -21.56
CA LEU A 104 23.76 -3.77 -20.22
C LEU A 104 24.88 -2.73 -20.21
N TYR A 105 24.70 -1.65 -19.46
CA TYR A 105 25.65 -0.54 -19.34
C TYR A 105 26.53 -0.64 -18.10
N LEU A 106 25.97 -1.02 -16.96
CA LEU A 106 26.69 -1.16 -15.70
C LEU A 106 26.29 -2.42 -14.96
N ASN A 107 27.27 -3.00 -14.28
CA ASN A 107 27.12 -4.15 -13.40
C ASN A 107 28.22 -4.06 -12.34
N VAL A 108 27.87 -3.58 -11.15
CA VAL A 108 28.84 -3.28 -10.08
C VAL A 108 28.25 -3.66 -8.71
N PRO A 109 29.08 -3.91 -7.68
CA PRO A 109 28.61 -3.91 -6.30
C PRO A 109 27.96 -2.56 -5.95
N ALA A 110 26.88 -2.57 -5.19
CA ALA A 110 26.16 -1.34 -4.87
C ALA A 110 26.64 -0.65 -3.58
N TRP A 111 26.88 -1.43 -2.54
CA TRP A 111 27.29 -1.02 -1.20
C TRP A 111 28.40 -1.94 -0.68
N ASP A 112 28.13 -3.24 -0.62
CA ASP A 112 29.05 -4.31 -0.22
C ASP A 112 28.91 -5.55 -1.11
N GLU A 113 29.53 -6.66 -0.70
CA GLU A 113 29.48 -7.95 -1.40
C GLU A 113 28.08 -8.60 -1.45
N HIS A 114 27.15 -8.18 -0.58
CA HIS A 114 25.76 -8.64 -0.54
C HIS A 114 24.82 -7.68 -1.26
N SER A 115 25.35 -6.94 -2.23
CA SER A 115 24.59 -5.95 -2.99
C SER A 115 25.05 -5.87 -4.43
N ARG A 116 24.12 -5.51 -5.32
CA ARG A 116 24.40 -5.40 -6.75
C ARG A 116 23.62 -4.24 -7.37
N TYR A 117 24.21 -3.61 -8.37
CA TYR A 117 23.57 -2.58 -9.16
C TYR A 117 23.80 -2.85 -10.64
N PHE A 118 22.69 -2.90 -11.37
CA PHE A 118 22.67 -2.98 -12.83
C PHE A 118 22.08 -1.70 -13.41
N MET A 119 22.61 -1.31 -14.57
CA MET A 119 21.98 -0.32 -15.43
C MET A 119 21.84 -0.91 -16.81
N HIS A 120 20.62 -1.06 -17.31
CA HIS A 120 20.35 -1.68 -18.61
C HIS A 120 19.18 -0.99 -19.33
N ARG A 121 18.86 -1.40 -20.56
CA ARG A 121 17.66 -0.93 -21.28
C ARG A 121 16.42 -1.69 -20.81
N GLY A 122 15.22 -1.12 -20.97
CA GLY A 122 13.98 -1.80 -20.58
C GLY A 122 13.66 -3.03 -21.43
N SER A 123 14.08 -3.03 -22.70
CA SER A 123 13.91 -4.14 -23.65
C SER A 123 14.89 -4.00 -24.81
N GLU A 124 15.04 -5.04 -25.63
CA GLU A 124 15.90 -5.03 -26.82
C GLU A 124 15.50 -3.97 -27.87
N TYR A 125 14.25 -3.49 -27.79
CA TYR A 125 13.66 -2.45 -28.65
C TYR A 125 13.60 -1.06 -27.99
N SER A 126 13.90 -0.96 -26.70
CA SER A 126 13.81 0.31 -25.97
C SER A 126 14.73 1.35 -26.59
N HIS A 127 14.35 2.63 -26.54
CA HIS A 127 15.19 3.71 -27.07
C HIS A 127 16.59 3.76 -26.41
N ILE A 128 17.62 4.25 -27.12
CA ILE A 128 19.03 4.24 -26.62
C ILE A 128 19.21 5.13 -25.39
N ALA A 129 18.28 6.04 -25.13
CA ALA A 129 18.29 6.90 -23.95
C ALA A 129 17.64 6.26 -22.72
N ASN A 130 16.77 5.25 -22.89
CA ASN A 130 16.04 4.67 -21.76
C ASN A 130 16.98 3.82 -20.89
N ARG A 131 16.86 3.96 -19.57
CA ARG A 131 17.63 3.23 -18.57
C ARG A 131 16.68 2.66 -17.52
N ILE A 132 16.90 1.40 -17.16
CA ILE A 132 16.39 0.80 -15.94
C ILE A 132 17.57 0.73 -14.97
N LEU A 133 17.39 1.32 -13.80
CA LEU A 133 18.32 1.24 -12.68
C LEU A 133 17.79 0.17 -11.75
N GLU A 134 18.52 -0.94 -11.62
CA GLU A 134 18.08 -2.12 -10.89
C GLU A 134 19.09 -2.42 -9.78
N GLY A 135 18.70 -2.17 -8.53
CA GLY A 135 19.51 -2.31 -7.33
C GLY A 135 19.06 -3.46 -6.45
N TYR A 136 20.01 -4.16 -5.85
CA TYR A 136 19.80 -5.30 -4.96
C TYR A 136 20.60 -5.17 -3.69
N ARG A 137 20.04 -5.59 -2.57
CA ARG A 137 20.77 -5.83 -1.31
C ARG A 137 20.14 -7.00 -0.56
N TRP A 138 20.98 -7.82 0.04
CA TRP A 138 20.57 -8.86 0.99
C TRP A 138 20.99 -8.46 2.40
N GLU A 139 20.06 -8.54 3.35
CA GLU A 139 20.34 -8.31 4.77
C GLU A 139 19.37 -9.11 5.63
N ASN A 140 19.88 -9.77 6.68
CA ASN A 140 19.08 -10.53 7.65
C ASN A 140 18.10 -11.55 7.04
N GLY A 141 18.49 -12.23 5.95
CA GLY A 141 17.63 -13.24 5.31
C GLY A 141 16.58 -12.67 4.35
N VAL A 142 16.64 -11.38 4.04
CA VAL A 142 15.70 -10.71 3.12
C VAL A 142 16.48 -10.01 2.02
N ARG A 143 16.07 -10.23 0.77
CA ARG A 143 16.51 -9.45 -0.39
C ARG A 143 15.56 -8.28 -0.58
N VAL A 144 16.11 -7.09 -0.76
CA VAL A 144 15.40 -5.96 -1.38
C VAL A 144 15.87 -5.79 -2.82
N LYS A 145 14.92 -5.55 -3.71
CA LYS A 145 15.14 -5.13 -5.09
C LYS A 145 14.50 -3.74 -5.27
N VAL A 146 15.25 -2.83 -5.86
CA VAL A 146 14.82 -1.47 -6.19
C VAL A 146 14.91 -1.31 -7.69
N THR A 147 13.80 -0.97 -8.35
CA THR A 147 13.74 -0.71 -9.78
C THR A 147 13.29 0.72 -10.03
N LEU A 148 14.03 1.46 -10.86
CA LEU A 148 13.71 2.84 -11.16
C LEU A 148 14.04 3.18 -12.62
N GLU A 149 13.08 3.78 -13.33
CA GLU A 149 13.29 4.24 -14.70
C GLU A 149 14.04 5.57 -14.75
N ALA A 150 15.05 5.64 -15.61
CA ALA A 150 15.82 6.83 -15.88
C ALA A 150 16.05 7.02 -17.39
N SER A 151 16.65 8.14 -17.75
CA SER A 151 16.92 8.50 -19.12
C SER A 151 18.25 9.24 -19.26
N ASP A 152 18.93 9.00 -20.38
CA ASP A 152 20.14 9.70 -20.77
C ASP A 152 20.09 10.08 -22.26
N PHE A 153 19.63 11.31 -22.51
CA PHE A 153 19.58 11.94 -23.82
C PHE A 153 20.80 12.84 -24.10
N SER A 154 21.92 12.61 -23.41
CA SER A 154 23.13 13.44 -23.57
C SER A 154 23.96 13.09 -24.82
N SER A 155 23.60 12.04 -25.54
CA SER A 155 24.33 11.59 -26.71
C SER A 155 24.26 12.62 -27.85
N PRO A 156 25.38 12.93 -28.55
CA PRO A 156 25.40 13.97 -29.59
C PRO A 156 24.44 13.74 -30.76
N ASP A 157 24.14 12.47 -31.09
CA ASP A 157 23.20 12.08 -32.14
C ASP A 157 21.75 12.46 -31.84
N GLN A 158 21.44 12.85 -30.60
CA GLN A 158 20.11 13.29 -30.15
C GLN A 158 20.01 14.80 -29.95
N ALA A 159 21.11 15.55 -30.10
CA ALA A 159 21.17 16.96 -29.76
C ALA A 159 20.27 17.85 -30.66
N ASP A 160 20.00 17.40 -31.89
CA ASP A 160 19.17 18.11 -32.86
C ASP A 160 17.67 17.74 -32.76
N ASP A 161 17.28 16.78 -31.92
CA ASP A 161 15.88 16.41 -31.71
C ASP A 161 15.13 17.55 -30.96
N PRO A 162 14.08 18.16 -31.57
CA PRO A 162 13.33 19.25 -30.94
C PRO A 162 12.66 18.87 -29.60
N ILE A 163 12.38 17.60 -29.37
CA ILE A 163 11.88 17.09 -28.08
C ILE A 163 13.00 17.15 -27.05
N VAL A 164 14.19 16.61 -27.37
CA VAL A 164 15.36 16.59 -26.48
C VAL A 164 15.83 18.01 -26.13
N GLN A 165 15.77 18.94 -27.09
CA GLN A 165 16.13 20.34 -26.86
C GLN A 165 15.23 21.04 -25.83
N ARG A 166 13.97 20.61 -25.69
CA ARG A 166 13.00 21.16 -24.74
C ARG A 166 12.98 20.47 -23.38
N MET A 167 13.77 19.40 -23.20
CA MET A 167 13.83 18.70 -21.92
C MET A 167 14.63 19.50 -20.89
N ASP A 168 14.02 19.76 -19.73
CA ASP A 168 14.71 20.39 -18.60
C ASP A 168 15.80 19.49 -18.01
N VAL A 169 15.54 18.18 -17.92
CA VAL A 169 16.48 17.16 -17.48
C VAL A 169 16.73 16.17 -18.61
N LYS A 170 17.87 16.32 -19.28
CA LYS A 170 18.29 15.41 -20.37
C LYS A 170 18.88 14.10 -19.87
N ASN A 171 19.53 14.13 -18.71
CA ASN A 171 20.11 12.95 -18.10
C ASN A 171 19.69 12.88 -16.62
N SER A 172 18.80 11.94 -16.31
CA SER A 172 18.30 11.68 -14.96
C SER A 172 19.06 10.56 -14.25
N VAL A 173 19.99 9.87 -14.93
CA VAL A 173 20.71 8.70 -14.39
C VAL A 173 21.46 9.02 -13.10
N PRO A 174 22.28 10.09 -12.97
CA PRO A 174 23.06 10.30 -11.75
C PRO A 174 22.17 10.51 -10.51
N THR A 175 21.12 11.32 -10.63
CA THR A 175 20.20 11.59 -9.53
C THR A 175 19.41 10.35 -9.13
N LYS A 176 18.87 9.63 -10.12
CA LYS A 176 18.08 8.41 -9.86
C LYS A 176 18.94 7.25 -9.36
N ALA A 177 20.19 7.12 -9.82
CA ALA A 177 21.14 6.14 -9.31
C ALA A 177 21.47 6.41 -7.84
N ASN A 178 21.72 7.66 -7.46
CA ASN A 178 21.95 8.04 -6.06
C ASN A 178 20.76 7.68 -5.18
N HIS A 179 19.53 7.87 -5.68
CA HIS A 179 18.31 7.45 -4.97
C HIS A 179 18.27 5.94 -4.75
N VAL A 180 18.53 5.13 -5.79
CA VAL A 180 18.64 3.67 -5.65
C VAL A 180 19.67 3.29 -4.58
N PHE A 181 20.86 3.89 -4.60
CA PHE A 181 21.88 3.61 -3.59
C PHE A 181 21.45 4.04 -2.18
N GLU A 182 20.78 5.18 -2.02
CA GLU A 182 20.23 5.63 -0.73
C GLU A 182 19.20 4.63 -0.18
N LEU A 183 18.31 4.11 -1.03
CA LEU A 183 17.32 3.11 -0.62
C LEU A 183 18.00 1.81 -0.18
N LEU A 184 18.95 1.30 -0.97
CA LEU A 184 19.71 0.11 -0.60
C LEU A 184 20.49 0.32 0.69
N THR A 185 21.10 1.49 0.89
CA THR A 185 21.86 1.87 2.11
C THR A 185 21.02 1.75 3.38
N ASN A 186 19.81 2.32 3.32
CA ASN A 186 18.92 2.49 4.44
C ASN A 186 17.98 1.30 4.65
N PHE A 187 17.98 0.33 3.74
CA PHE A 187 17.25 -0.92 3.91
C PHE A 187 17.77 -1.72 5.10
N ARG A 188 16.85 -2.34 5.83
CA ARG A 188 17.08 -3.40 6.82
C ARG A 188 16.06 -4.50 6.61
N GLY A 189 16.54 -5.73 6.46
CA GLY A 189 15.69 -6.91 6.55
C GLY A 189 15.25 -7.13 7.99
N ARG A 190 13.97 -7.46 8.19
CA ARG A 190 13.36 -7.67 9.51
C ARG A 190 12.44 -8.88 9.50
N GLY A 191 12.14 -9.42 10.67
CA GLY A 191 11.08 -10.42 10.80
C GLY A 191 9.71 -9.82 10.50
N GLU A 192 8.78 -10.64 9.98
CA GLU A 192 7.42 -10.22 9.60
C GLU A 192 6.68 -9.48 10.75
N ASN A 193 6.84 -10.00 11.97
CA ASN A 193 6.22 -9.50 13.21
C ASN A 193 7.10 -8.53 14.02
N GLU A 194 8.28 -8.19 13.52
CA GLU A 194 9.16 -7.24 14.17
C GLU A 194 8.65 -5.82 13.95
N ILE A 195 8.36 -5.10 15.03
CA ILE A 195 7.97 -3.69 14.99
C ILE A 195 9.21 -2.84 15.23
N PRO A 196 9.74 -2.13 14.23
CA PRO A 196 10.94 -1.34 14.44
C PRO A 196 10.66 -0.13 15.34
N SER A 197 11.64 0.23 16.15
CA SER A 197 11.58 1.36 17.09
C SER A 197 12.07 2.67 16.48
N GLU A 198 12.80 2.54 15.38
CA GLU A 198 13.44 3.59 14.62
C GLU A 198 12.49 4.17 13.55
N PRO A 199 12.65 5.47 13.22
CA PRO A 199 11.97 6.10 12.09
C PRO A 199 12.27 5.39 10.78
N GLY A 200 11.21 5.12 10.02
CA GLY A 200 11.33 4.49 8.72
C GLY A 200 10.00 4.03 8.14
N LEU A 201 10.06 3.62 6.88
CA LEU A 201 8.95 3.09 6.12
C LEU A 201 9.02 1.55 6.14
N CYS A 202 8.04 0.91 6.79
CA CYS A 202 7.92 -0.54 6.80
C CYS A 202 7.43 -1.05 5.43
N LEU A 203 8.21 -1.96 4.87
CA LEU A 203 7.88 -2.80 3.72
C LEU A 203 7.44 -4.18 4.25
N PRO A 204 6.79 -5.03 3.43
CA PRO A 204 6.80 -6.47 3.72
C PRO A 204 8.23 -6.94 4.02
N ASP A 205 8.46 -7.63 5.14
CA ASP A 205 9.77 -8.16 5.57
C ASP A 205 10.95 -7.16 5.65
N GLY A 206 10.69 -5.86 5.58
CA GLY A 206 11.72 -4.84 5.45
C GLY A 206 11.41 -3.50 6.10
N LEU A 207 12.44 -2.67 6.22
CA LEU A 207 12.37 -1.29 6.68
C LEU A 207 13.33 -0.43 5.86
N ILE A 208 12.87 0.71 5.34
CA ILE A 208 13.74 1.78 4.88
C ILE A 208 13.87 2.81 6.00
N LEU A 209 15.06 2.92 6.59
CA LEU A 209 15.34 3.88 7.66
C LEU A 209 15.23 5.32 7.13
N GLY A 210 14.58 6.19 7.90
CA GLY A 210 14.46 7.60 7.56
C GLY A 210 13.16 8.26 8.02
N LYS A 211 13.14 9.59 7.88
CA LYS A 211 11.94 10.39 8.14
C LYS A 211 10.91 10.21 7.03
N ALA A 212 9.66 10.59 7.30
CA ALA A 212 8.61 10.72 6.30
C ALA A 212 9.03 11.62 5.14
N LYS A 213 8.70 11.19 3.93
CA LYS A 213 8.94 11.89 2.66
C LYS A 213 7.61 12.00 1.90
N GLU A 214 7.63 12.82 0.86
CA GLU A 214 6.61 12.78 -0.19
C GLU A 214 6.88 11.58 -1.13
N ASP A 215 5.87 11.21 -1.90
CA ASP A 215 5.81 10.05 -2.80
C ASP A 215 6.20 8.73 -2.10
N GLU A 216 5.66 8.50 -0.89
CA GLU A 216 5.70 7.20 -0.20
C GLU A 216 4.35 6.50 -0.32
N ARG A 217 4.29 5.44 -1.14
CA ARG A 217 3.10 4.60 -1.27
C ARG A 217 3.40 3.16 -0.92
N VAL A 218 2.67 2.61 0.04
CA VAL A 218 2.72 1.19 0.43
C VAL A 218 1.32 0.61 0.26
N THR A 219 1.22 -0.47 -0.51
CA THR A 219 0.03 -1.32 -0.53
C THR A 219 0.41 -2.68 0.04
N ALA A 220 -0.13 -3.04 1.19
CA ALA A 220 0.01 -4.36 1.80
C ALA A 220 -1.30 -5.13 1.70
N MET A 221 -1.23 -6.37 1.25
CA MET A 221 -2.35 -7.31 1.14
C MET A 221 -2.15 -8.44 2.12
N PHE A 222 -3.19 -8.78 2.87
CA PHE A 222 -3.16 -9.80 3.91
C PHE A 222 -4.21 -10.87 3.68
N ASN A 223 -3.76 -12.11 3.49
CA ASN A 223 -4.61 -13.28 3.33
C ASN A 223 -4.68 -14.07 4.63
N VAL A 224 -5.88 -14.37 5.11
CA VAL A 224 -6.08 -15.12 6.36
C VAL A 224 -6.18 -16.61 6.06
N ALA A 225 -5.19 -17.42 6.45
CA ALA A 225 -5.13 -18.83 6.05
C ALA A 225 -6.33 -19.66 6.55
N SER A 226 -6.89 -19.34 7.71
CA SER A 226 -8.11 -19.97 8.24
C SER A 226 -9.40 -19.59 7.49
N HIS A 227 -9.36 -18.52 6.70
CA HIS A 227 -10.48 -17.96 5.93
C HIS A 227 -9.98 -17.46 4.57
N GLU A 228 -9.68 -18.40 3.66
CA GLU A 228 -9.02 -18.13 2.36
C GLU A 228 -9.80 -17.19 1.41
N ASP A 229 -11.09 -16.95 1.68
CA ASP A 229 -11.95 -16.01 0.95
C ASP A 229 -12.06 -14.64 1.64
N VAL A 230 -11.19 -14.35 2.62
CA VAL A 230 -11.12 -13.09 3.36
C VAL A 230 -9.75 -12.45 3.16
N GLU A 231 -9.74 -11.23 2.63
CA GLU A 231 -8.53 -10.44 2.37
C GLU A 231 -8.65 -9.07 3.05
N PHE A 232 -7.54 -8.57 3.60
CA PHE A 232 -7.40 -7.18 4.01
C PHE A 232 -6.38 -6.47 3.13
N THR A 233 -6.70 -5.28 2.66
CA THR A 233 -5.75 -4.40 1.96
C THR A 233 -5.54 -3.13 2.77
N LEU A 234 -4.28 -2.82 3.08
CA LEU A 234 -3.88 -1.58 3.75
C LEU A 234 -3.01 -0.75 2.81
N VAL A 235 -3.49 0.43 2.47
CA VAL A 235 -2.78 1.42 1.66
C VAL A 235 -2.37 2.58 2.54
N THR A 236 -1.09 2.98 2.46
CA THR A 236 -0.64 4.28 2.97
C THR A 236 -0.04 5.07 1.82
N ASP A 237 -0.40 6.34 1.68
CA ASP A 237 0.05 7.19 0.57
C ASP A 237 0.25 8.63 1.08
N SER A 238 1.46 9.15 0.97
CA SER A 238 1.80 10.51 1.44
C SER A 238 1.22 11.63 0.57
N ASP A 239 0.99 11.35 -0.72
CA ASP A 239 0.65 12.37 -1.71
C ASP A 239 -0.83 12.34 -2.10
N LEU A 240 -1.51 11.25 -1.75
CA LEU A 240 -2.94 11.11 -1.99
C LEU A 240 -3.74 12.03 -1.09
N VAL A 241 -4.23 13.12 -1.67
CA VAL A 241 -5.21 14.01 -1.06
C VAL A 241 -6.53 13.89 -1.81
N GLU A 242 -7.56 13.35 -1.15
CA GLU A 242 -8.89 13.24 -1.72
C GLU A 242 -9.56 14.62 -1.83
N ARG A 243 -10.38 14.77 -2.87
CA ARG A 243 -11.18 16.01 -3.04
C ARG A 243 -12.31 16.12 -2.04
N SER A 244 -12.72 15.00 -1.46
CA SER A 244 -13.84 14.87 -0.54
C SER A 244 -13.66 13.61 0.31
N SER A 245 -14.08 13.68 1.57
CA SER A 245 -14.09 12.52 2.48
C SER A 245 -14.97 11.38 1.99
N LEU A 246 -14.77 10.17 2.55
CA LEU A 246 -15.54 8.97 2.21
C LEU A 246 -17.06 9.20 2.34
N LEU A 247 -17.52 9.83 3.43
CA LEU A 247 -18.94 10.09 3.64
C LEU A 247 -19.49 11.21 2.73
N GLN A 248 -18.65 12.12 2.26
CA GLN A 248 -19.05 13.13 1.27
C GLN A 248 -19.23 12.53 -0.13
N ARG A 249 -18.58 11.42 -0.45
CA ARG A 249 -18.75 10.67 -1.72
C ARG A 249 -20.04 9.84 -1.78
N HIS A 250 -20.98 10.08 -0.85
CA HIS A 250 -22.16 9.25 -0.67
C HIS A 250 -23.00 9.02 -1.92
N ARG A 251 -23.22 10.06 -2.73
CA ARG A 251 -24.04 9.94 -3.94
C ARG A 251 -23.44 8.94 -4.93
N GLN A 252 -22.12 9.00 -5.14
CA GLN A 252 -21.42 8.12 -6.09
C GLN A 252 -21.48 6.66 -5.62
N ILE A 253 -21.24 6.43 -4.33
CA ILE A 253 -21.28 5.09 -3.72
C ILE A 253 -22.71 4.53 -3.74
N GLU A 254 -23.71 5.33 -3.38
CA GLU A 254 -25.12 4.91 -3.38
C GLU A 254 -25.64 4.65 -4.81
N ASP A 255 -25.25 5.48 -5.78
CA ASP A 255 -25.59 5.29 -7.19
C ASP A 255 -24.97 3.98 -7.71
N ALA A 256 -23.69 3.72 -7.44
CA ALA A 256 -23.03 2.47 -7.84
C ALA A 256 -23.67 1.25 -7.17
N LEU A 257 -23.95 1.34 -5.86
CA LEU A 257 -24.58 0.27 -5.09
C LEU A 257 -26.00 -0.05 -5.58
N SER A 258 -26.76 0.95 -6.04
CA SER A 258 -28.11 0.78 -6.57
C SER A 258 -28.17 -0.11 -7.82
N GLN A 259 -27.05 -0.26 -8.54
CA GLN A 259 -26.94 -1.13 -9.72
C GLN A 259 -26.65 -2.59 -9.36
N ILE A 260 -26.39 -2.90 -8.09
CA ILE A 260 -26.06 -4.23 -7.61
C ILE A 260 -27.30 -4.82 -6.93
N GLU A 261 -27.90 -5.84 -7.55
CA GLU A 261 -29.00 -6.56 -6.92
C GLU A 261 -28.54 -7.24 -5.62
N GLY A 262 -29.24 -7.01 -4.52
CA GLY A 262 -28.82 -7.47 -3.18
C GLY A 262 -27.75 -6.60 -2.50
N GLY A 263 -27.23 -5.58 -3.19
CA GLY A 263 -26.30 -4.61 -2.64
C GLY A 263 -26.95 -3.72 -1.58
N ARG A 264 -26.30 -3.56 -0.43
CA ARG A 264 -26.77 -2.70 0.66
C ARG A 264 -25.63 -2.12 1.50
N THR A 265 -25.88 -0.93 2.06
CA THR A 265 -25.02 -0.38 3.11
C THR A 265 -25.33 -1.10 4.42
N VAL A 266 -24.30 -1.63 5.07
CA VAL A 266 -24.36 -2.24 6.41
C VAL A 266 -24.24 -1.16 7.49
N ARG A 267 -23.22 -0.30 7.37
CA ARG A 267 -22.93 0.79 8.32
C ARG A 267 -22.07 1.84 7.63
N LYS A 268 -22.21 3.11 8.00
CA LYS A 268 -21.30 4.19 7.60
C LYS A 268 -21.20 5.25 8.68
N GLY A 269 -20.05 5.88 8.85
CA GLY A 269 -19.88 6.94 9.84
C GLY A 269 -18.41 7.23 10.16
N LYS A 270 -18.20 8.17 11.09
CA LYS A 270 -16.88 8.43 11.65
C LYS A 270 -16.42 7.30 12.57
N VAL A 271 -15.12 7.04 12.58
CA VAL A 271 -14.46 6.06 13.43
C VAL A 271 -13.50 6.77 14.37
N ALA A 272 -13.56 6.41 15.66
CA ALA A 272 -12.57 6.89 16.62
C ALA A 272 -11.31 6.01 16.54
N LEU A 273 -10.25 6.54 15.91
CA LEU A 273 -8.91 5.96 15.91
C LEU A 273 -7.91 6.90 16.59
N ALA A 274 -6.86 6.32 17.17
CA ALA A 274 -5.80 7.11 17.79
C ALA A 274 -4.92 7.73 16.69
N GLY A 275 -4.94 9.06 16.56
CA GLY A 275 -4.05 9.78 15.65
C GLY A 275 -4.42 9.69 14.16
N VAL A 276 -5.63 9.25 13.83
CA VAL A 276 -6.16 9.17 12.45
C VAL A 276 -7.59 9.71 12.44
N ASP A 277 -7.91 10.74 11.64
CA ASP A 277 -9.30 11.15 11.40
C ASP A 277 -9.90 10.22 10.34
N ALA A 278 -10.71 9.27 10.79
CA ALA A 278 -11.18 8.18 9.96
C ALA A 278 -12.70 8.15 9.77
N GLU A 279 -13.11 7.75 8.58
CA GLU A 279 -14.48 7.44 8.21
C GLU A 279 -14.54 6.03 7.65
N GLU A 280 -15.66 5.32 7.89
CA GLU A 280 -15.90 4.00 7.31
C GLU A 280 -17.21 3.96 6.51
N TRP A 281 -17.24 3.08 5.52
CA TRP A 281 -18.43 2.70 4.79
C TRP A 281 -18.39 1.21 4.47
N LEU A 282 -19.34 0.48 5.04
CA LEU A 282 -19.41 -0.98 4.99
C LEU A 282 -20.55 -1.41 4.06
N LEU A 283 -20.21 -2.15 3.01
CA LEU A 283 -21.13 -2.63 1.99
C LEU A 283 -21.24 -4.16 2.04
N ALA A 284 -22.43 -4.68 1.75
CA ALA A 284 -22.70 -6.10 1.58
C ALA A 284 -23.45 -6.34 0.27
N GLY A 285 -23.20 -7.46 -0.39
CA GLY A 285 -23.85 -7.85 -1.64
C GLY A 285 -23.03 -8.88 -2.42
N PRO A 286 -23.51 -9.35 -3.58
CA PRO A 286 -22.75 -10.26 -4.42
C PRO A 286 -21.43 -9.61 -4.88
N ARG A 287 -20.32 -10.34 -4.76
CA ARG A 287 -19.01 -9.85 -5.22
C ARG A 287 -18.89 -9.96 -6.74
N PRO A 288 -18.29 -8.97 -7.44
CA PRO A 288 -18.18 -9.01 -8.90
C PRO A 288 -17.40 -10.21 -9.46
N THR A 289 -16.48 -10.77 -8.68
CA THR A 289 -15.56 -11.84 -9.11
C THR A 289 -16.09 -13.24 -8.84
N THR A 290 -16.91 -13.43 -7.80
CA THR A 290 -17.42 -14.75 -7.39
C THR A 290 -18.94 -14.88 -7.50
N GLU A 291 -19.67 -13.76 -7.65
CA GLU A 291 -21.13 -13.66 -7.57
C GLU A 291 -21.73 -14.14 -6.24
N VAL A 292 -20.88 -14.54 -5.28
CA VAL A 292 -21.26 -14.96 -3.93
C VAL A 292 -21.51 -13.73 -3.07
N HIS A 293 -22.54 -13.79 -2.22
CA HIS A 293 -22.80 -12.76 -1.21
C HIS A 293 -21.59 -12.61 -0.30
N GLY A 294 -21.05 -11.40 -0.25
CA GLY A 294 -19.90 -11.03 0.57
C GLY A 294 -19.91 -9.55 0.94
N HIS A 295 -18.74 -9.04 1.29
CA HIS A 295 -18.60 -7.72 1.89
C HIS A 295 -17.45 -6.96 1.25
N LEU A 296 -17.62 -5.64 1.14
CA LEU A 296 -16.56 -4.67 0.89
C LEU A 296 -16.65 -3.60 1.98
N PHE A 297 -15.75 -3.69 2.94
CA PHE A 297 -15.72 -2.84 4.11
C PHE A 297 -14.52 -1.92 4.02
N SER A 298 -14.77 -0.62 3.92
CA SER A 298 -13.73 0.37 3.68
C SER A 298 -13.64 1.36 4.83
N LEU A 299 -12.42 1.74 5.19
CA LEU A 299 -12.07 2.82 6.09
C LEU A 299 -11.04 3.72 5.41
N GLU A 300 -11.25 5.02 5.44
CA GLU A 300 -10.28 6.01 5.00
C GLU A 300 -9.93 6.95 6.14
N GLY A 301 -8.64 7.10 6.37
CA GLY A 301 -8.02 7.98 7.36
C GLY A 301 -7.27 9.11 6.69
N ASN A 302 -7.37 10.31 7.28
CA ASN A 302 -6.66 11.52 6.85
C ASN A 302 -6.90 11.90 5.38
N ALA A 303 -8.06 11.53 4.83
CA ALA A 303 -8.33 11.63 3.39
C ALA A 303 -8.17 13.06 2.81
N LEU A 304 -8.34 14.10 3.63
CA LEU A 304 -8.25 15.50 3.21
C LEU A 304 -6.94 16.18 3.65
N GLU A 305 -6.08 15.47 4.36
CA GLU A 305 -4.82 16.00 4.86
C GLU A 305 -3.76 16.02 3.77
N ASN A 306 -2.88 17.02 3.82
CA ASN A 306 -1.73 17.17 2.93
C ASN A 306 -0.48 17.34 3.79
N ASP A 307 -0.16 16.30 4.55
CA ASP A 307 0.95 16.26 5.51
C ASP A 307 1.54 14.84 5.54
N VAL A 308 2.84 14.72 5.26
CA VAL A 308 3.58 13.44 5.34
C VAL A 308 3.56 12.81 6.74
N LEU A 309 3.23 13.58 7.78
CA LEU A 309 3.03 13.10 9.16
C LEU A 309 1.61 12.59 9.43
N ALA A 310 0.68 12.86 8.52
CA ALA A 310 -0.70 12.38 8.52
C ALA A 310 -1.11 11.92 7.10
N PRO A 311 -0.39 10.94 6.51
CA PRO A 311 -0.65 10.50 5.14
C PRO A 311 -2.03 9.86 5.05
N PHE A 312 -2.55 9.74 3.82
CA PHE A 312 -3.74 8.94 3.56
C PHE A 312 -3.51 7.51 4.03
N VAL A 313 -4.53 6.95 4.71
CA VAL A 313 -4.56 5.53 5.06
C VAL A 313 -5.88 4.92 4.66
N GLY A 314 -5.86 3.95 3.75
CA GLY A 314 -7.02 3.17 3.36
C GLY A 314 -6.93 1.75 3.92
N LEU A 315 -7.97 1.27 4.59
CA LEU A 315 -8.10 -0.12 5.01
C LEU A 315 -9.36 -0.69 4.38
N ASP A 316 -9.21 -1.74 3.58
CA ASP A 316 -10.30 -2.52 3.03
C ASP A 316 -10.29 -3.93 3.60
N MET A 317 -11.49 -4.47 3.87
CA MET A 317 -11.71 -5.88 4.11
C MET A 317 -12.72 -6.40 3.09
N GLU A 318 -12.32 -7.45 2.39
CA GLU A 318 -13.12 -8.13 1.40
C GLU A 318 -13.44 -9.55 1.87
N THR A 319 -14.69 -9.96 1.73
CA THR A 319 -15.08 -11.37 1.88
C THR A 319 -15.63 -11.92 0.57
N ALA A 320 -15.61 -13.24 0.44
CA ALA A 320 -15.97 -13.94 -0.78
C ALA A 320 -15.07 -13.61 -1.99
N VAL A 321 -13.77 -13.38 -1.74
CA VAL A 321 -12.78 -13.28 -2.81
C VAL A 321 -12.52 -14.65 -3.44
N PRO A 322 -12.03 -14.73 -4.70
CA PRO A 322 -11.65 -15.99 -5.32
C PRO A 322 -10.61 -16.75 -4.48
N LEU A 323 -10.73 -18.07 -4.47
CA LEU A 323 -9.84 -18.93 -3.69
C LEU A 323 -8.49 -19.10 -4.40
N PRO A 324 -7.37 -19.27 -3.67
CA PRO A 324 -6.03 -19.31 -4.28
C PRO A 324 -5.79 -20.45 -5.27
N ASP A 325 -6.57 -21.53 -5.18
CA ASP A 325 -6.50 -22.70 -6.05
C ASP A 325 -7.53 -22.67 -7.20
N ASP A 326 -8.11 -21.49 -7.46
CA ASP A 326 -9.12 -21.21 -8.50
C ASP A 326 -10.39 -22.08 -8.40
N ARG A 327 -10.62 -22.77 -7.28
CA ARG A 327 -11.86 -23.52 -7.08
C ARG A 327 -13.03 -22.57 -6.87
N GLY A 328 -14.20 -22.96 -7.36
CA GLY A 328 -15.42 -22.18 -7.18
C GLY A 328 -15.76 -22.01 -5.69
N LEU A 329 -16.10 -20.78 -5.31
CA LEU A 329 -16.59 -20.47 -3.97
C LEU A 329 -18.12 -20.65 -3.95
N GLU A 330 -18.63 -21.57 -3.13
CA GLU A 330 -20.08 -21.79 -3.02
C GLU A 330 -20.75 -20.80 -2.06
N ARG A 331 -20.04 -20.42 -0.98
CA ARG A 331 -20.49 -19.48 0.05
C ARG A 331 -19.29 -18.82 0.72
N ALA A 332 -19.49 -17.60 1.21
CA ALA A 332 -18.52 -16.93 2.05
C ALA A 332 -18.24 -17.73 3.33
N SER A 333 -17.01 -17.66 3.85
CA SER A 333 -16.65 -18.28 5.13
C SER A 333 -17.18 -17.52 6.34
N LEU A 334 -17.52 -16.23 6.17
CA LEU A 334 -18.09 -15.37 7.20
C LEU A 334 -19.53 -14.97 6.87
N THR A 335 -20.39 -15.04 7.87
CA THR A 335 -21.71 -14.40 7.86
C THR A 335 -21.60 -12.88 8.00
N ASP A 336 -22.68 -12.15 7.72
CA ASP A 336 -22.74 -10.69 7.89
C ASP A 336 -22.37 -10.24 9.31
N ALA A 337 -22.78 -10.99 10.34
CA ALA A 337 -22.51 -10.66 11.73
C ALA A 337 -21.05 -10.95 12.10
N GLU A 338 -20.49 -12.08 11.64
CA GLU A 338 -19.08 -12.42 11.83
C GLU A 338 -18.16 -11.42 11.11
N ALA A 339 -18.44 -11.09 9.85
CA ALA A 339 -17.67 -10.12 9.07
C ALA A 339 -17.64 -8.75 9.75
N LEU A 340 -18.78 -8.25 10.22
CA LEU A 340 -18.85 -6.98 10.94
C LEU A 340 -18.06 -7.00 12.26
N ALA A 341 -18.11 -8.11 12.99
CA ALA A 341 -17.38 -8.27 14.25
C ALA A 341 -15.86 -8.38 14.04
N VAL A 342 -15.42 -9.10 13.00
CA VAL A 342 -14.00 -9.20 12.60
C VAL A 342 -13.48 -7.84 12.17
N TRP A 343 -14.23 -7.12 11.35
CA TRP A 343 -13.91 -5.74 10.95
C TRP A 343 -13.77 -4.80 12.14
N ASP A 344 -14.74 -4.83 13.07
CA ASP A 344 -14.69 -4.00 14.28
C ASP A 344 -13.49 -4.34 15.15
N ALA A 345 -13.10 -5.61 15.25
CA ALA A 345 -11.94 -6.02 16.04
C ALA A 345 -10.62 -5.54 15.43
N ILE A 346 -10.46 -5.64 14.10
CA ILE A 346 -9.21 -5.35 13.40
C ILE A 346 -9.07 -3.85 13.09
N SER A 347 -10.08 -3.24 12.45
CA SER A 347 -10.01 -1.84 11.99
C SER A 347 -9.73 -0.84 13.12
N ARG A 348 -10.19 -1.15 14.34
CA ARG A 348 -10.00 -0.31 15.53
C ARG A 348 -8.60 -0.38 16.12
N THR A 349 -7.75 -1.26 15.61
CA THR A 349 -6.33 -1.33 15.98
C THR A 349 -5.45 -0.46 15.09
N LEU A 350 -5.97 0.05 13.96
CA LEU A 350 -5.23 0.91 13.06
C LEU A 350 -4.75 2.17 13.79
N ARG A 351 -3.44 2.39 13.76
CA ARG A 351 -2.81 3.50 14.47
C ARG A 351 -1.47 3.85 13.84
N PRO A 352 -0.99 5.10 13.98
CA PRO A 352 0.36 5.43 13.60
C PRO A 352 1.38 4.65 14.45
N ARG A 353 2.48 4.22 13.85
CA ARG A 353 3.54 3.52 14.57
C ARG A 353 4.27 4.52 15.48
N PRO A 354 4.54 4.18 16.76
CA PRO A 354 5.41 4.99 17.60
C PRO A 354 6.77 5.23 16.92
N ASN A 355 7.21 6.50 16.85
CA ASN A 355 8.42 6.92 16.13
C ASN A 355 8.44 6.54 14.63
N GLY A 356 7.28 6.36 14.00
CA GLY A 356 7.20 5.94 12.60
C GLY A 356 7.62 7.00 11.59
N PHE A 357 7.49 8.29 11.92
CA PHE A 357 7.66 9.42 11.00
C PHE A 357 8.97 10.16 11.14
#